data_AF-A0A9E6VYA8-F1
#
_entry.id   AF-A0A9E6VYA8-F1
#
_cell.length_a   1.000
_cell.length_b   1.000
_cell.length_c   1.000
_cell.angle_alpha   90.00
_cell.angle_beta   90.00
_cell.angle_gamma   90.00
#
_symmetry.space_group_name_H-M   'P 1'
#
loop_
_entity.id
_entity.type
_entity.pdbx_description
1 polymer ?
#
loop_
_entity_poly.entity_id
_entity_poly.type
_entity_poly.pdbx_seq_one_letter_code
_entity_poly.pdbx_strand_id
1 'polypeptide(L)'
;MNGLKERAKSVISLADSSTFLFAARPLVLDDKAQKLLTDEAKGILTRLAERLEQLDNWNLEVVEAVVRAAADSEAVKLGKIAQPLRAALTGTTVSPGIFDVLDVLGREQSIGRIRDAAAA
;
A
#
# COMPACT_ATOMS: atom_id res chain seq x y z
N MET A 1 -6.95 -13.82 -3.00
CA MET A 1 -8.07 -12.89 -2.69
C MET A 1 -8.90 -13.32 -1.46
N ASN A 2 -8.29 -13.86 -0.38
CA ASN A 2 -9.03 -14.25 0.84
C ASN A 2 -9.20 -13.11 1.87
N GLY A 3 -8.28 -12.14 1.92
CA GLY A 3 -8.25 -11.12 2.97
C GLY A 3 -9.47 -10.19 3.03
N LEU A 4 -10.18 -9.99 1.92
CA LEU A 4 -11.44 -9.22 1.88
C LEU A 4 -12.58 -9.97 2.60
N LYS A 5 -12.72 -11.28 2.31
CA LYS A 5 -13.75 -12.13 2.91
C LYS A 5 -13.53 -12.31 4.42
N GLU A 6 -12.28 -12.46 4.84
CA GLU A 6 -11.92 -12.71 6.25
C GLU A 6 -12.21 -11.53 7.19
N ARG A 7 -12.21 -10.29 6.67
CA ARG A 7 -12.39 -9.07 7.48
C ARG A 7 -13.79 -8.45 7.37
N ALA A 8 -14.59 -8.86 6.39
CA ALA A 8 -15.92 -8.30 6.19
C ALA A 8 -16.91 -8.83 7.24
N LYS A 9 -17.70 -7.92 7.82
CA LYS A 9 -18.81 -8.25 8.75
C LYS A 9 -20.16 -8.32 8.04
N SER A 10 -20.23 -7.80 6.82
CA SER A 10 -21.39 -7.79 5.94
C SER A 10 -20.96 -7.57 4.49
N VAL A 11 -21.84 -7.84 3.53
CA VAL A 11 -21.62 -7.55 2.11
C VAL A 11 -21.38 -6.05 1.88
N ILE A 12 -22.00 -5.18 2.68
CA ILE A 12 -21.76 -3.73 2.62
C ILE A 12 -20.32 -3.41 3.00
N SER A 13 -19.83 -3.93 4.13
CA SER A 13 -18.43 -3.72 4.54
C SER A 13 -17.42 -4.34 3.58
N LEU A 14 -17.81 -5.41 2.87
CA LEU A 14 -17.01 -6.01 1.81
C LEU A 14 -16.89 -5.05 0.61
N ALA A 15 -18.01 -4.48 0.16
CA ALA A 15 -18.02 -3.49 -0.91
C ALA A 15 -17.13 -2.29 -0.54
N ASP A 16 -17.33 -1.71 0.65
CA ASP A 16 -16.55 -0.57 1.14
C ASP A 16 -15.04 -0.85 1.17
N SER A 17 -14.64 -2.05 1.63
CA SER A 17 -13.24 -2.45 1.70
C SER A 17 -12.61 -2.82 0.35
N SER A 18 -13.40 -2.90 -0.72
CA SER A 18 -12.96 -3.23 -2.08
C SER A 18 -12.95 -2.05 -3.04
N THR A 19 -13.58 -0.92 -2.68
CA THR A 19 -13.72 0.27 -3.55
C THR A 19 -12.40 0.77 -4.14
N PHE A 20 -11.30 0.64 -3.38
CA PHE A 20 -9.97 1.04 -3.84
C PHE A 20 -9.48 0.29 -5.08
N LEU A 21 -10.00 -0.90 -5.36
CA LEU A 21 -9.65 -1.71 -6.54
C LEU A 21 -10.08 -1.03 -7.84
N PHE A 22 -11.14 -0.22 -7.79
CA PHE A 22 -11.73 0.43 -8.96
C PHE A 22 -11.44 1.94 -9.03
N ALA A 23 -10.72 2.48 -8.04
CA ALA A 23 -10.40 3.89 -7.98
C ALA A 23 -9.40 4.30 -9.06
N ALA A 24 -9.70 5.40 -9.76
CA ALA A 24 -8.78 6.03 -10.70
C ALA A 24 -7.64 6.74 -9.94
N ARG A 25 -6.45 6.77 -10.57
CA ARG A 25 -5.28 7.49 -10.06
C ARG A 25 -5.27 8.94 -10.59
N PRO A 26 -4.78 9.91 -9.80
CA PRO A 26 -4.32 9.78 -8.41
C PRO A 26 -5.50 9.56 -7.44
N LEU A 27 -5.25 8.85 -6.33
CA LEU A 27 -6.29 8.58 -5.35
C LEU A 27 -6.67 9.82 -4.55
N VAL A 28 -7.97 9.96 -4.25
CA VAL A 28 -8.44 10.87 -3.22
C VAL A 28 -8.16 10.23 -1.86
N LEU A 29 -7.37 10.90 -1.03
CA LEU A 29 -6.97 10.43 0.29
C LEU A 29 -7.91 10.98 1.36
N ASP A 30 -8.37 10.13 2.28
CA ASP A 30 -9.07 10.60 3.48
C ASP A 30 -8.13 11.38 4.42
N ASP A 31 -8.69 12.21 5.30
CA ASP A 31 -7.93 13.05 6.24
C ASP A 31 -6.95 12.26 7.12
N LYS A 32 -7.28 11.00 7.44
CA LYS A 32 -6.42 10.15 8.27
C LYS A 32 -5.26 9.58 7.44
N ALA A 33 -5.49 9.21 6.19
CA ALA A 33 -4.49 8.74 5.24
C ALA A 33 -3.49 9.86 4.92
N GLN A 34 -3.97 11.09 4.68
CA GLN A 34 -3.12 12.25 4.45
C GLN A 34 -2.16 12.50 5.63
N LYS A 35 -2.64 12.37 6.87
CA LYS A 35 -1.82 12.52 8.08
C LYS A 35 -0.72 11.46 8.24
N LEU A 36 -0.81 10.33 7.55
CA LEU A 36 0.24 9.31 7.55
C LEU A 36 1.33 9.58 6.51
N LEU A 37 1.08 10.46 5.53
CA LEU A 37 2.05 10.84 4.48
C LEU A 37 2.85 12.07 4.89
N THR A 38 3.60 11.95 6.00
CA THR A 38 4.60 12.95 6.40
C THR A 38 5.77 12.98 5.41
N ASP A 39 6.61 14.00 5.44
CA ASP A 39 7.80 14.08 4.56
C ASP A 39 8.73 12.88 4.74
N GLU A 40 8.90 12.40 5.98
CA GLU A 40 9.63 11.17 6.29
C GLU A 40 8.99 9.95 5.61
N ALA A 41 7.67 9.81 5.72
CA ALA A 41 6.94 8.70 5.10
C ALA A 41 7.00 8.75 3.58
N LYS A 42 6.87 9.93 2.97
CA LYS A 42 7.02 10.14 1.52
C LYS A 42 8.43 9.77 1.04
N GLY A 43 9.46 10.11 1.82
CA GLY A 43 10.84 9.68 1.57
C GLY A 43 11.01 8.16 1.59
N ILE A 44 10.44 7.48 2.60
CA ILE A 44 10.44 6.01 2.69
C ILE A 44 9.69 5.39 1.51
N LEU A 45 8.51 5.92 1.16
CA LEU A 45 7.70 5.44 0.03
C LEU A 45 8.42 5.61 -1.31
N THR A 46 9.16 6.70 -1.49
CA THR A 46 9.99 6.95 -2.68
C THR A 46 11.03 5.84 -2.84
N ARG A 47 11.82 5.56 -1.80
CA ARG A 47 12.84 4.51 -1.81
C ARG A 47 12.24 3.11 -1.95
N LEU A 48 11.06 2.89 -1.37
CA LEU A 48 10.34 1.63 -1.53
C LEU A 48 9.88 1.45 -2.99
N ALA A 49 9.35 2.49 -3.63
CA ALA A 49 8.97 2.44 -5.05
C ALA A 49 10.17 2.12 -5.93
N GLU A 50 11.32 2.76 -5.71
CA GLU A 50 12.56 2.49 -6.44
C GLU A 50 12.99 1.01 -6.34
N ARG A 51 12.92 0.42 -5.13
CA ARG A 51 13.23 -1.00 -4.92
C ARG A 51 12.24 -1.93 -5.61
N LEU A 52 10.94 -1.62 -5.54
CA LEU A 52 9.88 -2.40 -6.17
C LEU A 52 9.96 -2.32 -7.72
N GLU A 53 10.40 -1.19 -8.26
CA GLU A 53 10.64 -1.00 -9.69
C GLU A 53 11.74 -1.91 -10.24
N GLN A 54 12.69 -2.34 -9.42
CA GLN A 54 13.78 -3.26 -9.83
C GLN A 54 13.37 -4.73 -9.86
N LEU A 55 12.15 -5.08 -9.46
CA LEU A 55 11.72 -6.48 -9.44
C LEU A 55 11.39 -6.97 -10.84
N ASP A 56 11.99 -8.08 -11.26
CA ASP A 56 11.62 -8.73 -12.53
C ASP A 56 10.32 -9.55 -12.39
N ASN A 57 10.08 -10.08 -11.18
CA ASN A 57 8.93 -10.92 -10.87
C ASN A 57 8.06 -10.28 -9.79
N TRP A 58 6.79 -10.05 -10.09
CA TRP A 58 5.79 -9.55 -9.13
C TRP A 58 4.98 -10.72 -8.57
N ASN A 59 5.41 -11.25 -7.44
CA ASN A 59 4.64 -12.20 -6.65
C ASN A 59 4.69 -11.82 -5.16
N LEU A 60 3.74 -12.35 -4.40
CA LEU A 60 3.54 -12.03 -2.99
C LEU A 60 4.82 -12.19 -2.14
N GLU A 61 5.52 -13.31 -2.28
CA GLU A 61 6.72 -13.63 -1.49
C GLU A 61 7.85 -12.62 -1.74
N VAL A 62 8.11 -12.32 -3.01
CA VAL A 62 9.16 -11.37 -3.42
C VAL A 62 8.81 -9.95 -2.96
N VAL A 63 7.58 -9.52 -3.17
CA VAL A 63 7.13 -8.17 -2.78
C VAL A 63 7.16 -8.01 -1.26
N GLU A 64 6.69 -9.01 -0.51
CA GLU A 64 6.75 -9.01 0.95
C GLU A 64 8.19 -8.94 1.47
N ALA A 65 9.10 -9.73 0.90
CA ALA A 65 10.51 -9.71 1.27
C ALA A 65 11.13 -8.32 1.07
N VAL A 66 10.82 -7.64 -0.03
CA VAL A 66 11.33 -6.29 -0.33
C VAL A 66 10.79 -5.25 0.66
N VAL A 67 9.49 -5.29 0.97
CA VAL A 67 8.89 -4.36 1.93
C VAL A 67 9.47 -4.57 3.34
N ARG A 68 9.73 -5.82 3.74
CA ARG A 68 10.37 -6.14 5.02
C ARG A 68 11.82 -5.67 5.05
N ALA A 69 12.60 -5.96 4.01
CA ALA A 69 13.98 -5.50 3.89
C ALA A 69 14.10 -3.96 3.86
N ALA A 70 13.10 -3.26 3.31
CA ALA A 70 13.02 -1.80 3.39
C ALA A 70 12.84 -1.34 4.85
N ALA A 71 12.00 -2.00 5.64
CA ALA A 71 11.84 -1.67 7.06
C ALA A 71 13.14 -1.85 7.84
N ASP A 72 13.86 -2.95 7.57
CA ASP A 72 15.17 -3.22 8.18
C ASP A 72 16.22 -2.18 7.76
N SER A 73 16.27 -1.80 6.49
CA SER A 73 17.21 -0.80 5.95
C SER A 73 17.01 0.60 6.55
N GLU A 74 15.76 0.94 6.86
CA GLU A 74 15.37 2.20 7.48
C GLU A 74 15.45 2.14 9.03
N ALA A 75 15.83 0.99 9.60
CA ALA A 75 15.85 0.71 11.04
C ALA A 75 14.50 1.00 11.73
N VAL A 76 13.39 0.74 11.03
CA VAL A 76 12.02 0.93 11.54
C VAL A 76 11.25 -0.39 11.61
N LYS A 77 10.25 -0.45 12.47
CA LYS A 77 9.32 -1.59 12.48
C LYS A 77 8.47 -1.58 11.21
N LEU A 78 8.10 -2.77 10.71
CA LEU A 78 7.25 -2.93 9.52
C LEU A 78 5.98 -2.05 9.53
N GLY A 79 5.36 -1.84 10.70
CA GLY A 79 4.18 -0.98 10.85
C GLY A 79 4.41 0.47 10.41
N LYS A 80 5.63 1.00 10.55
CA LYS A 80 6.00 2.35 10.11
C LYS A 80 6.03 2.51 8.60
N ILE A 81 6.24 1.43 7.85
CA ILE A 81 6.14 1.41 6.38
C ILE A 81 4.72 1.00 5.96
N ALA A 82 4.14 -0.01 6.60
CA ALA A 82 2.87 -0.59 6.20
C ALA A 82 1.68 0.38 6.33
N GLN A 83 1.72 1.32 7.28
CA GLN A 83 0.68 2.35 7.44
C GLN A 83 0.67 3.39 6.31
N PRO A 84 1.78 4.11 6.02
CA PRO A 84 1.82 5.03 4.89
C PRO A 84 1.67 4.32 3.54
N LEU A 85 2.19 3.09 3.41
CA LEU A 85 1.97 2.27 2.22
C LEU A 85 0.48 1.97 2.01
N ARG A 86 -0.26 1.65 3.08
CA ARG A 86 -1.71 1.48 3.01
C ARG A 86 -2.41 2.76 2.55
N ALA A 87 -2.06 3.89 3.16
CA ALA A 87 -2.60 5.19 2.77
C ALA A 87 -2.38 5.48 1.27
N ALA A 88 -1.16 5.22 0.78
CA ALA A 88 -0.83 5.40 -0.63
C ALA A 88 -1.61 4.46 -1.56
N LEU A 89 -1.76 3.19 -1.18
CA LEU A 89 -2.39 2.18 -2.05
C LEU A 89 -3.92 2.22 -2.04
N THR A 90 -4.55 2.63 -0.93
CA THR A 90 -6.01 2.52 -0.77
C THR A 90 -6.72 3.84 -0.51
N GLY A 91 -5.97 4.92 -0.28
CA GLY A 91 -6.54 6.22 0.09
C GLY A 91 -7.09 6.29 1.52
N THR A 92 -6.90 5.24 2.31
CA THR A 92 -7.49 5.09 3.64
C THR A 92 -6.50 4.47 4.62
N THR A 93 -6.84 4.49 5.91
CA THR A 93 -6.03 3.83 6.96
C THR A 93 -6.42 2.39 7.26
N VAL A 94 -7.49 1.90 6.63
CA VAL A 94 -8.06 0.56 6.85
C VAL A 94 -8.23 -0.16 5.52
N SER A 95 -7.67 -1.36 5.42
CA SER A 95 -7.71 -2.21 4.23
C SER A 95 -7.59 -3.70 4.64
N PRO A 96 -7.66 -4.64 3.69
CA PRO A 96 -7.10 -5.98 3.87
C PRO A 96 -5.62 -5.98 4.29
N GLY A 97 -4.99 -7.16 4.41
CA GLY A 97 -3.54 -7.25 4.62
C GLY A 97 -2.80 -6.42 3.57
N ILE A 98 -1.76 -5.69 3.96
CA ILE A 98 -1.08 -4.78 3.02
C ILE A 98 -0.44 -5.56 1.86
N PHE A 99 0.00 -6.80 2.12
CA PHE A 99 0.53 -7.70 1.11
C PHE A 99 -0.58 -8.25 0.20
N ASP A 100 -1.79 -8.52 0.72
CA ASP A 100 -2.96 -8.84 -0.12
C ASP A 100 -3.30 -7.67 -1.07
N VAL A 101 -3.17 -6.44 -0.60
CA VAL A 101 -3.41 -5.22 -1.40
C VAL A 101 -2.38 -5.10 -2.52
N LEU A 102 -1.10 -5.33 -2.24
CA LEU A 102 -0.04 -5.31 -3.26
C LEU A 102 -0.19 -6.43 -4.30
N ASP A 103 -0.61 -7.60 -3.86
CA ASP A 103 -0.87 -8.75 -4.74
C ASP A 103 -2.03 -8.47 -5.70
N VAL A 104 -3.17 -8.01 -5.17
CA VAL A 104 -4.38 -7.77 -5.98
C VAL A 104 -4.27 -6.56 -6.91
N LEU A 105 -3.56 -5.50 -6.51
CA LEU A 105 -3.33 -4.33 -7.38
C LEU A 105 -2.33 -4.65 -8.49
N GLY A 106 -1.40 -5.57 -8.23
CA GLY A 106 -0.30 -5.84 -9.13
C GLY A 106 0.71 -4.69 -9.21
N ARG A 107 1.75 -4.90 -10.01
CA ARG A 107 2.93 -4.02 -10.07
C ARG A 107 2.61 -2.58 -10.44
N GLU A 108 1.94 -2.39 -11.57
CA GLU A 108 1.76 -1.07 -12.18
C GLU A 108 0.93 -0.15 -11.28
N GLN A 109 -0.22 -0.64 -10.79
CA GLN A 109 -1.07 0.12 -9.88
C GLN A 109 -0.38 0.37 -8.54
N SER A 110 0.33 -0.62 -7.99
CA SER A 110 1.02 -0.45 -6.70
C SER A 110 2.10 0.62 -6.76
N ILE A 111 3.06 0.48 -7.69
CA ILE A 111 4.16 1.42 -7.84
C ILE A 111 3.63 2.81 -8.18
N GLY A 112 2.68 2.87 -9.11
CA GLY A 112 2.09 4.13 -9.51
C GLY A 112 1.41 4.89 -8.37
N ARG A 113 0.60 4.22 -7.56
CA ARG A 113 -0.05 4.83 -6.38
C ARG A 113 0.96 5.27 -5.33
N ILE A 114 2.03 4.49 -5.12
CA ILE A 114 3.12 4.87 -4.22
C ILE A 114 3.80 6.16 -4.72
N ARG A 115 4.09 6.26 -6.02
CA ARG A 115 4.70 7.46 -6.62
C ARG A 115 3.78 8.68 -6.54
N ASP A 116 2.50 8.53 -6.84
CA ASP A 116 1.52 9.62 -6.72
C ASP A 116 1.48 10.17 -5.28
N ALA A 117 1.44 9.29 -4.29
CA ALA A 117 1.39 9.66 -2.87
C ALA A 117 2.70 10.27 -2.34
N ALA A 118 3.85 9.85 -2.90
CA ALA A 118 5.15 10.37 -2.52
C ALA A 118 5.46 11.75 -3.12
N ALA A 119 4.82 12.10 -4.24
CA ALA A 119 5.01 13.37 -4.95
C ALA A 119 3.99 14.46 -4.59
N ALA A 120 2.81 14.08 -4.06
CA ALA A 120 1.86 15.00 -3.41
C ALA A 120 2.47 15.61 -2.15
#